data_AF-W8FCE5-F1
#
_entry.id   AF-W8FCE5-F1
#
_cell.length_a   1.000
_cell.length_b   1.000
_cell.length_c   1.000
_cell.angle_alpha   90.00
_cell.angle_beta   90.00
_cell.angle_gamma   90.00
#
_symmetry.space_group_name_H-M   'P 1'
#
loop_
_entity.id
_entity.type
_entity.pdbx_description
1 polymer ?
#
loop_
_entity_poly.entity_id
_entity_poly.type
_entity_poly.pdbx_seq_one_letter_code
_entity_poly.pdbx_strand_id
1 'polypeptide(L)' 'MTTPATNQPADEWDSILNHLRQIREQVQQNGPLPEQERAEVEDAFRQGLAHLENEVQGIRTTLKGSSGKW' A
#
# COMPACT_ATOMS: atom_id res chain seq x y z
N MET A 1 28.15 11.06 -15.42
CA MET A 1 27.12 11.66 -14.55
C MET A 1 25.94 10.70 -14.55
N THR A 2 25.82 9.85 -13.54
CA THR A 2 24.76 8.85 -13.41
C THR A 2 23.62 9.46 -12.59
N THR A 3 22.47 9.66 -13.22
CA THR A 3 21.22 10.07 -12.57
C THR A 3 20.73 8.95 -11.65
N PRO A 4 20.46 9.18 -10.36
CA PRO A 4 19.83 8.16 -9.53
C PRO A 4 18.37 7.98 -9.99
N ALA A 5 18.06 6.76 -10.40
CA ALA A 5 16.71 6.33 -10.73
C ALA A 5 15.81 6.55 -9.52
N THR A 6 14.75 7.33 -9.71
CA THR A 6 13.63 7.49 -8.78
C THR A 6 12.86 6.17 -8.70
N ASN A 7 13.38 5.19 -7.97
CA ASN A 7 12.76 3.88 -7.73
C ASN A 7 11.93 3.84 -6.43
N GLN A 8 11.62 5.01 -5.88
CA GLN A 8 11.10 5.20 -4.52
C GLN A 8 9.71 4.61 -4.20
N PRO A 9 8.73 4.52 -5.12
CA PRO A 9 7.38 4.06 -4.73
C PRO A 9 7.29 2.55 -4.49
N ALA A 10 8.19 1.75 -5.06
CA ALA A 10 8.17 0.29 -4.89
C ALA A 10 8.61 -0.14 -3.49
N ASP A 11 9.62 0.55 -2.92
CA ASP A 11 10.16 0.27 -1.60
C ASP A 11 9.19 0.63 -0.46
N GLU A 12 8.44 1.72 -0.59
CA GLU A 12 7.42 2.10 0.41
C GLU A 12 6.27 1.08 0.46
N TRP A 13 5.83 0.59 -0.69
CA TRP A 13 4.77 -0.42 -0.75
C TRP A 13 5.22 -1.76 -0.17
N ASP A 14 6.44 -2.20 -0.50
CA ASP A 14 6.99 -3.44 0.05
C ASP A 14 7.14 -3.35 1.58
N SER A 15 7.56 -2.20 2.08
CA SER A 15 7.64 -1.92 3.53
C SER A 15 6.28 -2.00 4.22
N ILE A 16 5.24 -1.37 3.65
CA ILE A 16 3.86 -1.43 4.19
C ILE A 16 3.32 -2.87 4.18
N LEU A 17 3.51 -3.59 3.08
CA LEU A 17 3.08 -4.99 2.96
C LEU A 17 3.81 -5.90 3.94
N ASN A 18 5.11 -5.67 4.15
CA ASN A 18 5.90 -6.46 5.08
C ASN A 18 5.46 -6.19 6.53
N HIS A 19 5.18 -4.93 6.88
CA HIS A 19 4.65 -4.56 8.18
C HIS A 19 3.30 -5.23 8.46
N LEU A 20 2.37 -5.19 7.50
CA LEU A 20 1.07 -5.86 7.62
C LEU A 20 1.20 -7.39 7.76
N ARG A 21 2.18 -8.00 7.09
CA ARG A 21 2.47 -9.43 7.21
C ARG A 21 2.95 -9.79 8.62
N GLN A 22 3.88 -9.01 9.17
CA GLN A 22 4.37 -9.23 10.54
C GLN A 22 3.25 -9.09 11.58
N ILE A 23 2.39 -8.10 11.42
CA ILE A 23 1.24 -7.91 12.31
C ILE A 23 0.28 -9.11 12.25
N ARG A 24 0.01 -9.62 11.05
CA ARG A 24 -0.81 -10.84 10.89
C ARG A 24 -0.18 -12.04 11.62
N GLU A 25 1.12 -12.25 11.47
CA GLU A 25 1.82 -13.35 12.14
C GLU A 25 1.76 -13.19 13.67
N GLN A 26 1.95 -11.96 14.18
CA GLN A 26 1.83 -11.66 15.60
C GLN A 26 0.42 -11.96 16.13
N VAL A 27 -0.63 -11.59 15.39
CA VAL A 27 -2.03 -11.89 15.76
C VAL A 27 -2.31 -13.39 15.74
N GLN A 28 -1.76 -14.11 14.77
CA GLN A 28 -1.92 -15.56 14.67
C GLN A 28 -1.21 -16.31 15.81
N GLN A 29 -0.04 -15.83 16.25
CA GLN A 29 0.76 -16.48 17.28
C GLN A 29 0.37 -16.07 18.71
N ASN A 30 0.06 -14.80 18.95
CA ASN A 30 -0.13 -14.23 20.30
C ASN A 30 -1.59 -13.88 20.61
N GLY A 31 -2.50 -14.03 19.65
CA GLY A 31 -3.89 -13.60 19.78
C GLY A 31 -4.11 -12.14 19.36
N PRO A 32 -5.34 -11.61 19.52
CA PRO A 32 -5.69 -10.28 19.03
C PRO A 32 -4.78 -9.18 19.60
N LEU A 33 -4.42 -8.21 18.75
CA LEU A 33 -3.68 -7.03 19.16
C LEU A 33 -4.44 -6.28 20.28
N PRO A 34 -3.70 -5.66 21.22
CA PRO A 34 -4.31 -4.77 22.19
C PRO A 34 -5.00 -3.60 21.46
N GLU A 35 -6.09 -3.12 22.05
CA GLU A 35 -7.04 -2.19 21.41
C GLU A 35 -6.38 -0.91 20.89
N GLN A 36 -5.32 -0.47 21.57
CA GLN A 36 -4.55 0.72 21.23
C GLN A 36 -3.71 0.53 19.94
N GLU A 37 -2.95 -0.57 19.84
CA GLU A 37 -2.19 -0.91 18.63
C GLU A 37 -3.13 -1.25 17.46
N ARG A 38 -4.30 -1.81 17.77
CA ARG A 38 -5.29 -2.18 16.76
C ARG A 38 -5.81 -0.95 16.00
N ALA A 39 -6.03 0.18 16.68
CA ALA A 39 -6.47 1.41 16.04
C ALA A 39 -5.40 1.99 15.08
N GLU A 40 -4.12 1.96 15.49
CA GLU A 40 -3.00 2.42 14.66
C GLU A 40 -2.80 1.53 13.42
N VAL A 41 -2.88 0.21 13.59
CA VAL A 41 -2.80 -0.74 12.47
C VAL A 41 -3.99 -0.58 11.53
N GLU A 42 -5.20 -0.37 12.07
CA GLU A 42 -6.40 -0.20 11.27
C GLU A 42 -6.37 1.13 10.48
N ASP A 43 -5.83 2.19 11.06
CA ASP A 43 -5.59 3.47 10.36
C ASP A 43 -4.57 3.29 9.23
N ALA A 44 -3.42 2.67 9.50
CA ALA A 44 -2.41 2.38 8.48
C ALA A 44 -2.95 1.49 7.35
N PHE A 45 -3.80 0.50 7.68
CA PHE A 45 -4.46 -0.34 6.70
C PHE A 45 -5.45 0.42 5.83
N ARG A 46 -6.23 1.34 6.43
CA ARG A 46 -7.15 2.22 5.67
C ARG A 46 -6.40 3.18 4.76
N GLN A 47 -5.29 3.76 5.23
CA GLN A 47 -4.44 4.62 4.41
C GLN A 47 -3.85 3.84 3.22
N GLY A 48 -3.37 2.62 3.44
CA GLY A 48 -2.89 1.74 2.38
C GLY A 48 -3.98 1.38 1.36
N LEU A 49 -5.21 1.11 1.82
CA LEU A 49 -6.36 0.85 0.95
C LEU A 49 -6.76 2.09 0.12
N ALA A 50 -6.79 3.26 0.74
CA ALA A 50 -7.11 4.51 0.05
C ALA A 50 -6.08 4.83 -1.03
N HIS A 51 -4.79 4.58 -0.76
CA HIS A 51 -3.72 4.77 -1.72
C HIS A 51 -3.85 3.78 -2.90
N LEU A 52 -4.11 2.50 -2.61
CA LEU A 52 -4.35 1.48 -3.63
C LEU A 52 -5.58 1.82 -4.49
N GLU A 53 -6.66 2.30 -3.89
CA GLU A 53 -7.87 2.72 -4.61
C GLU A 53 -7.57 3.88 -5.56
N ASN A 54 -6.77 4.85 -5.13
CA ASN A 54 -6.33 5.98 -5.95
C ASN A 54 -5.47 5.53 -7.14
N GLU A 55 -4.52 4.61 -6.91
CA GLU A 55 -3.69 4.03 -7.98
C GLU A 55 -4.53 3.24 -8.99
N VAL A 56 -5.49 2.44 -8.51
CA VAL A 56 -6.43 1.69 -9.36
C VAL A 56 -7.34 2.64 -10.16
N GLN A 57 -7.82 3.73 -9.55
CA GLN A 57 -8.57 4.79 -10.23
C GLN A 57 -7.70 5.47 -11.31
N GLY A 58 -6.44 5.75 -11.00
CA GLY A 58 -5.47 6.32 -11.94
C GLY A 58 -5.23 5.40 -13.15
N ILE A 59 -5.06 4.10 -12.92
CA ILE A 59 -4.92 3.10 -13.99
C ILE A 59 -6.21 2.99 -14.82
N ARG A 60 -7.39 2.95 -14.18
CA ARG A 60 -8.69 2.94 -14.89
C ARG A 60 -8.88 4.19 -15.75
N THR A 61 -8.47 5.34 -15.26
CA THR A 61 -8.58 6.62 -15.98
C THR A 61 -7.59 6.69 -17.15
N THR A 62 -6.36 6.19 -16.94
CA THR A 62 -5.32 6.08 -17.99
C THR A 62 -5.73 5.10 -19.10
N LEU A 63 -6.31 3.95 -18.74
CA LEU A 63 -6.88 2.99 -19.69
C LEU A 63 -8.05 3.58 -20.48
N LYS A 64 -8.85 4.47 -19.87
CA LYS A 64 -9.95 5.19 -20.54
C LYS A 64 -9.46 6.32 -21.47
N GLY A 65 -8.28 6.88 -21.21
CA GLY A 65 -7.64 7.91 -22.04
C GLY A 65 -6.85 7.38 -23.24
N SER A 66 -6.46 6.10 -23.24
CA SER A 66 -5.67 5.48 -24.32
C SER A 66 -6.50 4.94 -25.51
N SER A 67 -7.81 5.17 -25.52
CA SER A 67 -8.72 4.71 -26.58
C SER A 67 -8.84 5.67 -27.78
N GLY A 68 -7.94 6.61 -27.98
CA GLY A 68 -8.02 7.46 -29.17
C GLY A 68 -6.76 8.25 -29.44
N LYS A 69 -5.96 7.78 -30.40
CA LYS A 69 -5.66 8.45 -31.68
C LYS A 69 -4.41 7.79 -32.28
N TRP A 70 -4.62 6.83 -33.18
CA TRP A 70 -3.66 6.50 -34.24
C TRP A 70 -3.87 7.49 -35.38
#